data_AF-A0A957T9B5-F1
#
_entry.id   AF-A0A957T9B5-F1
#
_cell.length_a   1.000
_cell.length_b   1.000
_cell.length_c   1.000
_cell.angle_alpha   90.00
_cell.angle_beta   90.00
_cell.angle_gamma   90.00
#
_symmetry.space_group_name_H-M   'P 1'
#
loop_
_entity.id
_entity.type
_entity.pdbx_description
1 polymer ?
#
loop_
_entity_poly.entity_id
_entity_poly.type
_entity_poly.pdbx_seq_one_letter_code
_entity_poly.pdbx_strand_id
1 'polypeptide(L)'
;VNSDLRGVRSHGSRTVNHYCQAFEDGRLNPKPDIRKLHETPTSVVYDGDGSLGYWSMVQATEDAIAKAKEVGLGMGLVRGIGHYGSAGHYTRMCMDAGCIGFSVQGHRNAGRHGFDGGGPNPGKHLGYFGNPPISFAIPAQDEHNLVLDAATCILADYQRGDEYEDLFSMIPAAFFKSIGYGAVAAMLGGGLTGFTLSDDTWNRWANARQGGMVLAIHIDSVVPEAVFRAETDRLAHDIGATYTPMPGTDRSLLPGAIEEERFELHRTQGIRYGEMEQTAARAASERLGVPVPWDEE
;
A
#
# COMPACT_ATOMS: atom_id res chain seq x y z
N VAL A 1 10.65 -0.09 7.97
CA VAL A 1 10.56 -0.86 9.23
C VAL A 1 9.26 -1.62 9.37
N ASN A 2 8.09 -0.97 9.49
CA ASN A 2 6.82 -1.70 9.66
C ASN A 2 6.52 -2.71 8.53
N SER A 3 6.85 -2.37 7.27
CA SER A 3 6.78 -3.30 6.14
C SER A 3 7.76 -4.47 6.28
N ASP A 4 8.99 -4.20 6.72
CA ASP A 4 10.03 -5.22 6.92
C ASP A 4 9.63 -6.22 8.01
N LEU A 5 9.08 -5.74 9.13
CA LEU A 5 8.57 -6.58 10.21
C LEU A 5 7.50 -7.55 9.69
N ARG A 6 6.65 -7.12 8.77
CA ARG A 6 5.62 -7.98 8.15
C ARG A 6 6.14 -8.90 7.05
N GLY A 7 7.43 -8.78 6.69
CA GLY A 7 8.01 -9.47 5.54
C GLY A 7 7.64 -8.87 4.18
N VAL A 8 7.03 -7.68 4.14
CA VAL A 8 6.75 -6.91 2.92
C VAL A 8 8.01 -6.14 2.53
N ARG A 9 9.06 -6.90 2.17
CA ARG A 9 10.42 -6.38 1.89
C ARG A 9 10.44 -5.39 0.74
N SER A 10 9.53 -5.56 -0.22
CA SER A 10 9.45 -4.73 -1.42
C SER A 10 9.22 -3.24 -1.13
N HIS A 11 8.60 -2.93 0.01
CA HIS A 11 8.20 -1.60 0.46
C HIS A 11 8.77 -1.27 1.86
N GLY A 12 9.88 -1.93 2.22
CA GLY A 12 10.58 -1.77 3.49
C GLY A 12 11.91 -1.03 3.34
N SER A 13 12.87 -1.38 4.18
CA SER A 13 14.23 -0.81 4.23
C SER A 13 14.94 -0.80 2.88
N ARG A 14 14.70 -1.77 1.99
CA ARG A 14 15.33 -1.81 0.66
C ARG A 14 15.05 -0.55 -0.18
N THR A 15 13.92 0.14 0.04
CA THR A 15 13.52 1.30 -0.79
C THR A 15 14.12 2.61 -0.32
N VAL A 16 14.71 2.65 0.87
CA VAL A 16 15.28 3.86 1.47
C VAL A 16 16.31 4.51 0.54
N ASN A 17 17.23 3.71 0.00
CA ASN A 17 18.25 4.19 -0.92
C ASN A 17 17.63 4.89 -2.14
N HIS A 18 16.58 4.30 -2.71
CA HIS A 18 15.86 4.85 -3.85
C HIS A 18 15.15 6.17 -3.52
N TYR A 19 14.55 6.30 -2.33
CA TYR A 19 13.91 7.55 -1.92
C TYR A 19 14.93 8.66 -1.68
N CYS A 20 16.06 8.35 -1.04
CA CYS A 20 17.15 9.31 -0.86
C CYS A 20 17.65 9.84 -2.22
N GLN A 21 17.88 8.94 -3.19
CA GLN A 21 18.24 9.34 -4.55
C GLN A 21 17.18 10.23 -5.21
N ALA A 22 15.89 9.91 -5.05
CA ALA A 22 14.81 10.73 -5.60
C ALA A 22 14.78 12.15 -5.02
N PHE A 23 15.19 12.34 -3.76
CA PHE A 23 15.35 13.67 -3.17
C PHE A 23 16.59 14.40 -3.71
N GLU A 24 17.74 13.71 -3.82
CA GLU A 24 18.98 14.28 -4.37
C GLU A 24 18.83 14.71 -5.84
N ASP A 25 18.14 13.90 -6.63
CA ASP A 25 17.86 14.15 -8.04
C ASP A 25 16.79 15.26 -8.26
N GLY A 26 16.22 15.82 -7.19
CA GLY A 26 15.14 16.79 -7.27
C GLY A 26 13.84 16.24 -7.87
N ARG A 27 13.61 14.91 -7.78
CA ARG A 27 12.38 14.26 -8.27
C ARG A 27 11.26 14.25 -7.23
N LEU A 28 11.60 14.39 -5.95
CA LEU A 28 10.69 14.57 -4.82
C LEU A 28 11.12 15.78 -3.99
N ASN A 29 10.16 16.41 -3.32
CA ASN A 29 10.42 17.54 -2.43
C ASN A 29 10.91 17.05 -1.05
N PRO A 30 12.15 17.34 -0.64
CA PRO A 30 12.66 16.96 0.68
C PRO A 30 12.17 17.88 1.81
N LYS A 31 11.55 19.02 1.48
CA LYS A 31 11.02 20.01 2.44
C LYS A 31 9.61 20.44 2.03
N PRO A 32 8.65 19.50 2.00
CA PRO A 32 7.29 19.79 1.56
C PRO A 32 6.55 20.66 2.59
N ASP A 33 5.76 21.61 2.10
CA ASP A 33 4.77 22.34 2.88
C ASP A 33 3.40 21.65 2.72
N ILE A 34 3.14 20.63 3.56
CA ILE A 34 1.90 19.86 3.51
C ILE A 34 0.74 20.72 3.99
N ARG A 35 -0.29 20.87 3.15
CA ARG A 35 -1.42 21.78 3.43
C ARG A 35 -2.75 21.04 3.39
N LYS A 36 -3.59 21.27 4.39
CA LYS A 36 -5.00 20.90 4.37
C LYS A 36 -5.72 21.83 3.38
N LEU A 37 -6.29 21.26 2.33
CA LEU A 37 -6.98 21.97 1.25
C LEU A 37 -8.48 22.08 1.48
N HIS A 38 -9.07 21.01 2.01
CA HIS A 38 -10.50 20.91 2.21
C HIS A 38 -10.81 20.00 3.39
N GLU A 39 -11.87 20.31 4.11
CA GLU A 39 -12.31 19.56 5.27
C GLU A 39 -13.83 19.58 5.37
N THR A 40 -14.39 18.41 5.66
CA THR A 40 -15.80 18.20 5.99
C THR A 40 -15.88 17.36 7.27
N PRO A 41 -17.09 17.12 7.82
CA PRO A 41 -17.24 16.20 8.95
C PRO A 41 -16.72 14.78 8.68
N THR A 42 -16.78 14.31 7.42
CA THR A 42 -16.41 12.93 7.06
C THR A 42 -15.16 12.85 6.19
N SER A 43 -14.55 13.96 5.78
CA SER A 43 -13.37 13.92 4.91
C SER A 43 -12.36 15.04 5.14
N VAL A 44 -11.11 14.77 4.77
CA VAL A 44 -10.03 15.76 4.67
C VAL A 44 -9.24 15.54 3.39
N VAL A 45 -8.81 16.61 2.75
CA VAL A 45 -7.96 16.59 1.55
C VAL A 45 -6.69 17.38 1.82
N TYR A 46 -5.54 16.77 1.56
CA TYR A 46 -4.22 17.37 1.69
C TYR A 46 -3.52 17.54 0.34
N ASP A 47 -2.74 18.61 0.21
CA ASP A 47 -1.68 18.72 -0.79
C ASP A 47 -0.36 18.26 -0.17
N GLY A 48 0.32 17.30 -0.81
CA GLY A 48 1.60 16.77 -0.37
C GLY A 48 2.81 17.57 -0.86
N ASP A 49 2.62 18.59 -1.71
CA ASP A 49 3.70 19.48 -2.18
C ASP A 49 4.94 18.74 -2.73
N GLY A 50 4.73 17.63 -3.44
CA GLY A 50 5.81 16.86 -4.04
C GLY A 50 6.50 15.88 -3.10
N SER A 51 5.99 15.67 -1.89
CA SER A 51 6.61 14.83 -0.87
C SER A 51 6.67 13.35 -1.25
N LEU A 52 7.49 12.59 -0.52
CA LEU A 52 7.25 11.17 -0.35
C LEU A 52 5.93 10.97 0.42
N GLY A 53 5.12 9.98 0.03
CA GLY A 53 3.73 9.89 0.47
C GLY A 53 3.53 9.52 1.95
N TYR A 54 4.52 8.91 2.61
CA TYR A 54 4.38 8.40 3.98
C TYR A 54 3.87 9.45 4.98
N TRP A 55 4.49 10.63 5.04
CA TRP A 55 4.18 11.63 6.06
C TRP A 55 2.77 12.19 5.91
N SER A 56 2.43 12.71 4.73
CA SER A 56 1.12 13.27 4.45
C SER A 56 -0.01 12.24 4.56
N MET A 57 0.26 10.98 4.19
CA MET A 57 -0.75 9.93 4.31
C MET A 57 -0.99 9.52 5.76
N VAL A 58 0.05 9.45 6.61
CA VAL A 58 -0.13 9.25 8.06
C VAL A 58 -1.02 10.36 8.64
N GLN A 59 -0.76 11.63 8.32
CA GLN A 59 -1.59 12.74 8.77
C GLN A 59 -3.05 12.62 8.29
N ALA A 60 -3.25 12.28 7.02
CA ALA A 60 -4.59 12.06 6.47
C ALA A 60 -5.31 10.86 7.13
N THR A 61 -4.57 9.80 7.48
CA THR A 61 -5.12 8.63 8.18
C THR A 61 -5.52 8.97 9.62
N GLU A 62 -4.71 9.71 10.36
CA GLU A 62 -5.04 10.16 11.71
C GLU A 62 -6.32 11.01 11.73
N ASP A 63 -6.44 11.96 10.80
CA ASP A 63 -7.65 12.77 10.63
C ASP A 63 -8.87 11.92 10.22
N ALA A 64 -8.67 10.93 9.33
CA ALA A 64 -9.74 10.01 8.93
C ALA A 64 -10.24 9.17 10.12
N ILE A 65 -9.34 8.67 10.96
CA ILE A 65 -9.69 7.93 12.17
C ILE A 65 -10.45 8.84 13.15
N ALA A 66 -9.97 10.06 13.39
CA ALA A 66 -10.63 11.01 14.27
C ALA A 66 -12.07 11.29 13.82
N LYS A 67 -12.28 11.56 12.53
CA LYS A 67 -13.61 11.76 11.93
C LYS A 67 -14.48 10.50 12.02
N ALA A 68 -13.92 9.32 11.76
CA ALA A 68 -14.65 8.07 11.88
C ALA A 68 -15.16 7.85 13.31
N LYS A 69 -14.35 8.19 14.32
CA LYS A 69 -14.76 8.10 15.73
C LYS A 69 -15.86 9.09 16.09
N GLU A 70 -15.89 10.26 15.46
CA GLU A 70 -16.90 11.29 15.71
C GLU A 70 -18.25 10.98 15.05
N VAL A 71 -18.25 10.61 13.76
CA VAL A 71 -19.47 10.52 12.94
C VAL A 71 -19.68 9.16 12.25
N GLY A 72 -18.88 8.16 12.58
CA GLY A 72 -18.98 6.78 12.08
C GLY A 72 -18.10 6.46 10.87
N LEU A 73 -17.74 7.47 10.06
CA LEU A 73 -16.92 7.30 8.87
C LEU A 73 -16.01 8.51 8.64
N GLY A 74 -14.77 8.27 8.23
CA GLY A 74 -13.81 9.31 7.91
C GLY A 74 -12.92 8.94 6.73
N MET A 75 -12.65 9.90 5.86
CA MET A 75 -11.87 9.71 4.64
C MET A 75 -10.73 10.72 4.55
N GLY A 76 -9.50 10.24 4.46
CA GLY A 76 -8.31 11.04 4.23
C GLY A 76 -7.87 10.91 2.79
N LEU A 77 -7.65 12.04 2.10
CA LEU A 77 -7.11 12.07 0.74
C LEU A 77 -5.86 12.93 0.70
N VAL A 78 -4.88 12.50 -0.08
CA VAL A 78 -3.68 13.28 -0.35
C VAL A 78 -3.41 13.27 -1.85
N ARG A 79 -3.07 14.43 -2.41
CA ARG A 79 -2.64 14.58 -3.80
C ARG A 79 -1.23 15.15 -3.88
N GLY A 80 -0.59 15.00 -5.04
CA GLY A 80 0.72 15.61 -5.29
C GLY A 80 1.84 14.95 -4.49
N ILE A 81 1.75 13.64 -4.29
CA ILE A 81 2.73 12.83 -3.56
C ILE A 81 3.42 11.84 -4.48
N GLY A 82 4.59 11.38 -4.06
CA GLY A 82 5.24 10.19 -4.60
C GLY A 82 4.74 8.91 -3.93
N HIS A 83 5.58 7.88 -4.02
CA HIS A 83 5.31 6.57 -3.43
C HIS A 83 4.97 6.67 -1.93
N TYR A 84 3.91 6.00 -1.50
CA TYR A 84 3.44 6.06 -0.12
C TYR A 84 3.72 4.78 0.69
N GLY A 85 4.49 3.85 0.16
CA GLY A 85 4.77 2.58 0.84
C GLY A 85 3.70 1.51 0.63
N SER A 86 3.61 0.59 1.59
CA SER A 86 2.55 -0.41 1.64
C SER A 86 1.25 0.25 2.10
N ALA A 87 0.16 0.01 1.37
CA ALA A 87 -1.17 0.50 1.71
C ALA A 87 -1.64 -0.06 3.06
N GLY A 88 -1.20 -1.29 3.38
CA GLY A 88 -1.36 -1.96 4.66
C GLY A 88 -0.87 -1.17 5.87
N HIS A 89 0.02 -0.19 5.71
CA HIS A 89 0.42 0.69 6.80
C HIS A 89 -0.75 1.52 7.32
N TYR A 90 -1.50 2.14 6.41
CA TYR A 90 -2.59 3.06 6.74
C TYR A 90 -3.85 2.33 7.19
N THR A 91 -4.16 1.19 6.56
CA THR A 91 -5.33 0.40 6.96
C THR A 91 -5.15 -0.20 8.34
N ARG A 92 -3.94 -0.62 8.71
CA ARG A 92 -3.64 -1.10 10.07
C ARG A 92 -3.70 0.00 11.11
N MET A 93 -3.31 1.24 10.79
CA MET A 93 -3.57 2.37 11.71
C MET A 93 -5.06 2.52 12.02
N CYS A 94 -5.94 2.36 11.02
CA CYS A 94 -7.39 2.37 11.25
C CYS A 94 -7.83 1.19 12.12
N MET A 95 -7.35 -0.02 11.81
CA MET A 95 -7.64 -1.25 12.55
C MET A 95 -7.24 -1.16 14.02
N ASP A 96 -6.03 -0.68 14.30
CA ASP A 96 -5.49 -0.51 15.64
C ASP A 96 -6.30 0.54 16.45
N ALA A 97 -6.99 1.45 15.75
CA ALA A 97 -7.90 2.42 16.34
C ALA A 97 -9.35 1.93 16.47
N GLY A 98 -9.66 0.65 16.21
CA GLY A 98 -11.02 0.11 16.27
C GLY A 98 -11.90 0.55 15.08
N CYS A 99 -11.29 0.75 13.91
CA CYS A 99 -11.96 1.03 12.65
C CYS A 99 -11.62 -0.04 11.61
N ILE A 100 -12.52 -0.30 10.66
CA ILE A 100 -12.12 -0.98 9.41
C ILE A 100 -11.33 0.03 8.58
N GLY A 101 -10.18 -0.39 8.05
CA GLY A 101 -9.35 0.44 7.17
C GLY A 101 -9.44 0.00 5.71
N PHE A 102 -9.62 0.95 4.80
CA PHE A 102 -9.47 0.75 3.36
C PHE A 102 -8.52 1.81 2.80
N SER A 103 -7.45 1.41 2.12
CA SER A 103 -6.51 2.35 1.51
C SER A 103 -6.16 1.94 0.08
N VAL A 104 -5.96 2.94 -0.77
CA VAL A 104 -5.65 2.75 -2.17
C VAL A 104 -4.84 3.95 -2.69
N GLN A 105 -3.91 3.70 -3.59
CA GLN A 105 -3.15 4.74 -4.28
C GLN A 105 -3.42 4.67 -5.77
N GLY A 106 -3.43 5.83 -6.42
CA GLY A 106 -3.53 5.96 -7.86
C GLY A 106 -2.38 6.80 -8.39
N HIS A 107 -2.07 6.64 -9.67
CA HIS A 107 -1.03 7.43 -10.34
C HIS A 107 -1.55 8.04 -11.62
N ARG A 108 -1.04 9.24 -11.94
CA ARG A 108 -1.30 9.89 -13.21
C ARG A 108 -0.79 9.03 -14.36
N ASN A 109 -1.54 9.05 -15.47
CA ASN A 109 -1.20 8.33 -16.70
C ASN A 109 -1.12 6.80 -16.52
N ALA A 110 -1.92 6.22 -15.62
CA ALA A 110 -1.84 4.80 -15.31
C ALA A 110 -1.93 3.86 -16.52
N GLY A 111 -2.87 4.12 -17.43
CA GLY A 111 -3.01 3.37 -18.69
C GLY A 111 -1.91 3.59 -19.73
N ARG A 112 -0.87 4.38 -19.42
CA ARG A 112 0.31 4.56 -20.27
C ARG A 112 1.54 3.84 -19.72
N HIS A 113 1.46 3.17 -18.58
CA HIS A 113 2.62 2.45 -18.05
C HIS A 113 2.97 1.22 -18.90
N GLY A 114 4.26 1.00 -19.10
CA GLY A 114 4.81 -0.25 -19.64
C GLY A 114 4.45 -1.44 -18.75
N PHE A 115 4.45 -2.63 -19.35
CA PHE A 115 4.28 -3.92 -18.66
C PHE A 115 5.35 -4.19 -17.60
N ASP A 116 6.42 -3.39 -17.58
CA ASP A 116 7.54 -3.53 -16.66
C ASP A 116 7.46 -2.63 -15.42
N GLY A 117 6.33 -1.92 -15.24
CA GLY A 117 6.14 -0.94 -14.19
C GLY A 117 6.94 0.36 -14.39
N GLY A 118 7.73 0.48 -15.46
CA GLY A 118 8.66 1.56 -15.73
C GLY A 118 8.38 2.30 -17.04
N GLY A 119 8.12 3.60 -16.96
CA GLY A 119 8.04 4.46 -18.15
C GLY A 119 6.81 4.25 -19.05
N PRO A 120 6.69 5.05 -20.12
CA PRO A 120 5.56 4.99 -21.05
C PRO A 120 5.64 3.77 -21.98
N ASN A 121 4.55 3.01 -22.09
CA ASN A 121 4.41 1.91 -23.04
C ASN A 121 4.33 2.44 -24.49
N PRO A 122 5.20 2.02 -25.41
CA PRO A 122 5.14 2.46 -26.81
C PRO A 122 4.06 1.76 -27.66
N GLY A 123 3.35 0.74 -27.14
CA GLY A 123 2.45 -0.11 -27.93
C GLY A 123 1.02 -0.29 -27.40
N LYS A 124 0.14 -0.81 -28.27
CA LYS A 124 -1.18 -1.33 -27.88
C LYS A 124 -0.98 -2.61 -27.07
N HIS A 125 -1.68 -2.74 -25.96
CA HIS A 125 -1.60 -3.90 -25.09
C HIS A 125 -2.98 -4.33 -24.60
N LEU A 126 -3.07 -5.60 -24.22
CA LEU A 126 -4.23 -6.14 -23.52
C LEU A 126 -4.30 -5.48 -22.13
N GLY A 127 -5.45 -4.90 -21.78
CA GLY A 127 -5.60 -3.91 -20.70
C GLY A 127 -4.71 -4.14 -19.48
N TYR A 128 -3.66 -3.32 -19.37
CA TYR A 128 -2.73 -3.32 -18.25
C TYR A 128 -2.79 -1.94 -17.59
N PHE A 129 -2.87 -1.93 -16.26
CA PHE A 129 -3.15 -0.73 -15.47
C PHE A 129 -2.09 -0.51 -14.38
N GLY A 130 -0.80 -0.66 -14.70
CA GLY A 130 0.25 -0.56 -13.67
C GLY A 130 -0.07 -1.45 -12.45
N ASN A 131 0.48 -1.10 -11.29
CA ASN A 131 0.24 -1.82 -10.03
C ASN A 131 -0.03 -0.89 -8.85
N PRO A 132 -1.10 -0.07 -8.91
CA PRO A 132 -1.53 0.64 -7.72
C PRO A 132 -1.87 -0.36 -6.60
N PRO A 133 -1.48 -0.08 -5.35
CA PRO A 133 -1.82 -0.94 -4.23
C PRO A 133 -3.26 -0.70 -3.77
N ILE A 134 -3.88 -1.77 -3.27
CA ILE A 134 -5.19 -1.78 -2.61
C ILE A 134 -5.07 -2.57 -1.31
N SER A 135 -5.57 -2.02 -0.21
CA SER A 135 -5.55 -2.69 1.07
C SER A 135 -6.85 -2.54 1.86
N PHE A 136 -7.20 -3.61 2.57
CA PHE A 136 -8.24 -3.64 3.59
C PHE A 136 -7.67 -4.24 4.88
N ALA A 137 -8.01 -3.69 6.04
CA ALA A 137 -7.68 -4.27 7.34
C ALA A 137 -8.94 -4.35 8.21
N ILE A 138 -9.23 -5.56 8.68
CA ILE A 138 -10.44 -5.93 9.41
C ILE A 138 -10.03 -6.66 10.69
N PRO A 139 -10.43 -6.16 11.87
CA PRO A 139 -9.97 -6.71 13.13
C PRO A 139 -10.66 -8.03 13.50
N ALA A 140 -9.88 -8.96 14.04
CA ALA A 140 -10.29 -10.20 14.69
C ALA A 140 -10.16 -10.07 16.23
N GLN A 141 -10.59 -11.05 17.03
CA GLN A 141 -10.35 -11.05 18.47
C GLN A 141 -9.34 -12.14 18.86
N ASP A 142 -9.70 -13.41 18.64
CA ASP A 142 -8.87 -14.55 19.04
C ASP A 142 -8.07 -15.13 17.86
N GLU A 143 -8.53 -14.91 16.62
CA GLU A 143 -7.85 -15.32 15.40
C GLU A 143 -6.98 -14.19 14.82
N HIS A 144 -6.21 -14.49 13.77
CA HIS A 144 -5.44 -13.48 13.04
C HIS A 144 -6.35 -12.46 12.36
N ASN A 145 -5.87 -11.21 12.30
CA ASN A 145 -6.60 -10.14 11.62
C ASN A 145 -6.66 -10.38 10.11
N LEU A 146 -7.81 -10.10 9.49
CA LEU A 146 -7.95 -10.13 8.04
C LEU A 146 -7.35 -8.86 7.44
N VAL A 147 -6.17 -8.98 6.84
CA VAL A 147 -5.49 -7.88 6.14
C VAL A 147 -5.12 -8.28 4.73
N LEU A 148 -5.87 -7.76 3.76
CA LEU A 148 -5.48 -7.78 2.36
C LEU A 148 -4.60 -6.55 2.10
N ASP A 149 -3.35 -6.74 1.69
CA ASP A 149 -2.46 -5.65 1.23
C ASP A 149 -1.76 -6.13 -0.04
N ALA A 150 -2.27 -5.71 -1.19
CA ALA A 150 -1.91 -6.28 -2.47
C ALA A 150 -1.81 -5.22 -3.57
N ALA A 151 -1.10 -5.55 -4.65
CA ALA A 151 -1.28 -4.84 -5.91
C ALA A 151 -2.67 -5.16 -6.49
N THR A 152 -3.26 -4.22 -7.22
CA THR A 152 -4.55 -4.47 -7.88
C THR A 152 -4.47 -5.45 -9.05
N CYS A 153 -3.29 -5.63 -9.65
CA CYS A 153 -3.10 -6.70 -10.61
C CYS A 153 -2.97 -8.02 -9.85
N ILE A 154 -3.95 -8.90 -10.03
CA ILE A 154 -3.99 -10.22 -9.38
C ILE A 154 -2.88 -11.12 -9.95
N LEU A 155 -2.52 -10.88 -11.21
CA LEU A 155 -1.45 -11.56 -11.90
C LEU A 155 -0.18 -10.76 -11.62
N ALA A 156 0.76 -11.34 -10.89
CA ALA A 156 1.85 -10.57 -10.31
C ALA A 156 2.76 -9.95 -11.40
N ASP A 157 3.15 -8.68 -11.21
CA ASP A 157 3.90 -7.84 -12.18
C ASP A 157 5.28 -8.36 -12.63
N TYR A 158 5.77 -9.41 -11.96
CA TYR A 158 7.06 -10.04 -12.22
C TYR A 158 6.95 -11.33 -13.03
N GLN A 159 5.74 -11.82 -13.29
CA GLN A 159 5.51 -12.94 -14.21
C GLN A 159 5.46 -12.37 -15.63
N ARG A 160 6.40 -12.79 -16.47
CA ARG A 160 6.57 -12.29 -17.84
C ARG A 160 6.96 -13.44 -18.77
N GLY A 161 6.75 -13.25 -20.06
CA GLY A 161 7.10 -14.21 -21.10
C GLY A 161 5.89 -14.95 -21.66
N ASP A 162 6.14 -15.87 -22.57
CA ASP A 162 5.09 -16.57 -23.33
C ASP A 162 4.08 -17.28 -22.40
N GLU A 163 4.57 -17.86 -21.31
CA GLU A 163 3.71 -18.50 -20.29
C GLU A 163 2.71 -17.53 -19.65
N TYR A 164 3.08 -16.27 -19.46
CA TYR A 164 2.18 -15.25 -18.91
C TYR A 164 1.13 -14.82 -19.94
N GLU A 165 1.51 -14.70 -21.20
CA GLU A 165 0.58 -14.37 -22.28
C GLU A 165 -0.45 -15.50 -22.49
N ASP A 166 -0.01 -16.76 -22.34
CA ASP A 166 -0.89 -17.93 -22.42
C ASP A 166 -1.97 -17.95 -21.32
N LEU A 167 -1.68 -17.40 -20.14
CA LEU A 167 -2.65 -17.28 -19.05
C LEU A 167 -3.90 -16.51 -19.48
N PHE A 168 -3.78 -15.53 -20.40
CA PHE A 168 -4.95 -14.79 -20.85
C PHE A 168 -5.98 -15.69 -21.50
N SER A 169 -5.54 -16.64 -22.32
CA SER A 169 -6.43 -17.59 -22.97
C SER A 169 -7.03 -18.59 -21.97
N MET A 170 -6.32 -18.90 -20.88
CA MET A 170 -6.76 -19.86 -19.87
C MET A 170 -7.74 -19.25 -18.84
N ILE A 171 -7.48 -18.02 -18.38
CA ILE A 171 -8.22 -17.36 -17.30
C ILE A 171 -8.60 -15.90 -17.64
N PRO A 172 -9.28 -15.65 -18.76
CA PRO A 172 -9.56 -14.27 -19.23
C PRO A 172 -10.35 -13.43 -18.23
N ALA A 173 -11.19 -14.07 -17.39
CA ALA A 173 -11.93 -13.40 -16.32
C ALA A 173 -11.02 -12.80 -15.24
N ALA A 174 -9.88 -13.41 -14.94
CA ALA A 174 -8.93 -12.90 -13.95
C ALA A 174 -8.25 -11.61 -14.44
N PHE A 175 -7.89 -11.56 -15.73
CA PHE A 175 -7.38 -10.35 -16.37
C PHE A 175 -8.42 -9.23 -16.36
N PHE A 176 -9.66 -9.53 -16.75
CA PHE A 176 -10.74 -8.53 -16.76
C PHE A 176 -11.02 -7.95 -15.36
N LYS A 177 -10.98 -8.80 -14.31
CA LYS A 177 -11.11 -8.33 -12.93
C LYS A 177 -9.91 -7.47 -12.50
N SER A 178 -8.68 -7.87 -12.85
CA SER A 178 -7.47 -7.09 -12.55
C SER A 178 -7.49 -5.70 -13.20
N ILE A 179 -7.96 -5.62 -14.45
CA ILE A 179 -8.23 -4.35 -15.15
C ILE A 179 -9.20 -3.49 -14.33
N GLY A 180 -10.30 -4.07 -13.87
CA GLY A 180 -11.31 -3.39 -13.06
C GLY A 180 -10.72 -2.86 -11.74
N TYR A 181 -9.97 -3.68 -11.01
CA TYR A 181 -9.32 -3.25 -9.77
C TYR A 181 -8.32 -2.12 -9.99
N GLY A 182 -7.49 -2.21 -11.02
CA GLY A 182 -6.53 -1.15 -11.38
C GLY A 182 -7.22 0.16 -11.75
N ALA A 183 -8.31 0.10 -12.51
CA ALA A 183 -9.11 1.27 -12.85
C ALA A 183 -9.76 1.90 -11.61
N VAL A 184 -10.34 1.09 -10.71
CA VAL A 184 -10.91 1.58 -9.44
C VAL A 184 -9.85 2.25 -8.58
N ALA A 185 -8.66 1.66 -8.47
CA ALA A 185 -7.57 2.25 -7.69
C ALA A 185 -7.04 3.55 -8.29
N ALA A 186 -6.89 3.62 -9.62
CA ALA A 186 -6.53 4.85 -10.29
C ALA A 186 -7.56 5.96 -10.05
N MET A 187 -8.84 5.63 -9.98
CA MET A 187 -9.91 6.60 -9.73
C MET A 187 -10.03 6.98 -8.25
N LEU A 188 -10.05 6.03 -7.32
CA LEU A 188 -10.22 6.31 -5.88
C LEU A 188 -8.95 6.84 -5.23
N GLY A 189 -7.82 6.18 -5.46
CA GLY A 189 -6.52 6.60 -4.93
C GLY A 189 -5.90 7.73 -5.74
N GLY A 190 -6.50 8.11 -6.87
CA GLY A 190 -5.93 9.09 -7.78
C GLY A 190 -6.89 10.19 -8.20
N GLY A 191 -7.78 9.90 -9.15
CA GLY A 191 -8.73 10.86 -9.68
C GLY A 191 -9.52 11.63 -8.60
N LEU A 192 -10.01 10.92 -7.59
CA LEU A 192 -10.78 11.48 -6.46
C LEU A 192 -9.95 12.43 -5.59
N THR A 193 -8.64 12.22 -5.50
CA THR A 193 -7.74 13.14 -4.78
C THR A 193 -7.59 14.49 -5.49
N GLY A 194 -7.96 14.55 -6.78
CA GLY A 194 -7.82 15.73 -7.61
C GLY A 194 -6.38 16.03 -7.99
N PHE A 195 -5.47 15.04 -8.02
CA PHE A 195 -4.07 15.27 -8.44
C PHE A 195 -3.94 15.78 -9.89
N THR A 196 -4.99 15.69 -10.70
CA THR A 196 -5.03 16.20 -12.08
C THR A 196 -5.57 17.62 -12.19
N LEU A 197 -5.89 18.29 -11.07
CA LEU A 197 -6.38 19.67 -11.08
C LEU A 197 -5.30 20.66 -11.53
N SER A 198 -4.02 20.33 -11.34
CA SER A 198 -2.88 21.07 -11.85
C SER A 198 -1.74 20.11 -12.20
N ASP A 199 -0.90 20.53 -13.15
CA ASP A 199 0.32 19.84 -13.54
C ASP A 199 1.54 20.37 -12.78
N ASP A 200 1.39 21.44 -11.98
CA ASP A 200 2.49 22.17 -11.37
C ASP A 200 3.37 21.30 -10.46
N THR A 201 2.77 20.55 -9.55
CA THR A 201 3.51 19.70 -8.60
C THR A 201 4.32 18.64 -9.34
N TRP A 202 3.72 17.99 -10.33
CA TRP A 202 4.38 16.96 -11.14
C TRP A 202 5.48 17.53 -12.05
N ASN A 203 5.25 18.71 -12.63
CA ASN A 203 6.24 19.38 -13.47
C ASN A 203 7.48 19.82 -12.68
N ARG A 204 7.32 20.11 -11.39
CA ARG A 204 8.43 20.40 -10.48
C ARG A 204 9.07 19.14 -9.92
N TRP A 205 8.25 18.14 -9.57
CA TRP A 205 8.65 16.92 -8.88
C TRP A 205 8.18 15.71 -9.68
N ALA A 206 9.03 15.22 -10.58
CA ALA A 206 8.70 14.18 -11.54
C ALA A 206 8.44 12.78 -10.96
N ASN A 207 8.49 12.60 -9.63
CA ASN A 207 7.98 11.39 -8.98
C ASN A 207 6.63 11.62 -8.27
N ALA A 208 6.19 12.87 -8.09
CA ALA A 208 4.99 13.24 -7.35
C ALA A 208 3.71 13.26 -8.20
N ARG A 209 3.46 12.17 -8.93
CA ARG A 209 2.26 11.98 -9.78
C ARG A 209 1.13 11.21 -9.10
N GLN A 210 1.26 10.91 -7.83
CA GLN A 210 0.38 9.98 -7.15
C GLN A 210 -0.56 10.73 -6.22
N GLY A 211 -1.68 10.08 -5.97
CA GLY A 211 -2.55 10.38 -4.84
C GLY A 211 -2.61 9.18 -3.91
N GLY A 212 -3.23 9.38 -2.76
CA GLY A 212 -3.62 8.30 -1.87
C GLY A 212 -4.95 8.61 -1.21
N MET A 213 -5.71 7.56 -0.94
CA MET A 213 -6.94 7.64 -0.18
C MET A 213 -6.89 6.60 0.94
N VAL A 214 -7.42 6.98 2.09
CA VAL A 214 -7.71 6.10 3.22
C VAL A 214 -9.13 6.36 3.70
N LEU A 215 -9.87 5.30 3.99
CA LEU A 215 -11.21 5.32 4.53
C LEU A 215 -11.19 4.52 5.83
N ALA A 216 -11.65 5.15 6.91
CA ALA A 216 -11.85 4.56 8.21
C ALA A 216 -13.36 4.44 8.49
N ILE A 217 -13.81 3.25 8.88
CA ILE A 217 -15.21 2.98 9.26
C ILE A 217 -15.20 2.56 10.73
N HIS A 218 -15.83 3.34 11.60
CA HIS A 218 -15.89 3.02 13.02
C HIS A 218 -16.89 1.89 13.29
N ILE A 219 -16.38 0.75 13.76
CA ILE A 219 -17.16 -0.49 13.87
C ILE A 219 -18.36 -0.29 14.82
N ASP A 220 -18.10 0.23 16.03
CA ASP A 220 -19.11 0.50 17.05
C ASP A 220 -20.21 1.50 16.63
N SER A 221 -20.01 2.25 15.55
CA SER A 221 -21.07 3.10 14.98
C SER A 221 -22.17 2.32 14.24
N VAL A 222 -21.90 1.05 13.91
CA VAL A 222 -22.80 0.18 13.12
C VAL A 222 -23.22 -1.03 13.93
N VAL A 223 -22.28 -1.70 14.59
CA VAL A 223 -22.48 -2.95 15.35
C VAL A 223 -21.49 -3.00 16.50
N PRO A 224 -21.83 -3.57 17.68
CA PRO A 224 -20.85 -3.73 18.75
C PRO A 224 -19.58 -4.44 18.27
N GLU A 225 -18.42 -3.86 18.56
CA GLU A 225 -17.13 -4.29 18.03
C GLU A 225 -16.82 -5.75 18.35
N ALA A 226 -17.15 -6.21 19.56
CA ALA A 226 -16.99 -7.61 19.96
C ALA A 226 -17.79 -8.59 19.08
N VAL A 227 -19.00 -8.20 18.64
CA VAL A 227 -19.81 -9.05 17.75
C VAL A 227 -19.16 -9.16 16.38
N PHE A 228 -18.65 -8.04 15.85
CA PHE A 228 -17.99 -8.01 14.55
C PHE A 228 -16.65 -8.76 14.53
N ARG A 229 -15.83 -8.60 15.58
CA ARG A 229 -14.57 -9.35 15.73
C ARG A 229 -14.83 -10.86 15.82
N ALA A 230 -15.84 -11.28 16.58
CA ALA A 230 -16.22 -12.68 16.67
C ALA A 230 -16.72 -13.29 15.34
N GLU A 231 -17.31 -12.49 14.43
CA GLU A 231 -17.62 -12.95 13.06
C GLU A 231 -16.36 -13.13 12.21
N THR A 232 -15.37 -12.25 12.40
CA THR A 232 -14.07 -12.38 11.73
C THR A 232 -13.36 -13.66 12.18
N ASP A 233 -13.39 -13.95 13.49
CA ASP A 233 -12.86 -15.20 14.06
C ASP A 233 -13.58 -16.43 13.50
N ARG A 234 -14.92 -16.42 13.44
CA ARG A 234 -15.70 -17.51 12.84
C ARG A 234 -15.27 -17.79 11.39
N LEU A 235 -15.13 -16.75 10.58
CA LEU A 235 -14.69 -16.90 9.19
C LEU A 235 -13.28 -17.49 9.09
N ALA A 236 -12.34 -16.99 9.89
CA ALA A 236 -10.97 -17.50 9.93
C ALA A 236 -10.94 -18.98 10.35
N HIS A 237 -11.68 -19.32 11.39
CA HIS A 237 -11.81 -20.68 11.89
C HIS A 237 -12.42 -21.63 10.85
N ASP A 238 -13.53 -21.23 10.21
CA ASP A 238 -14.20 -22.03 9.18
C ASP A 238 -13.26 -22.35 8.03
N ILE A 239 -12.49 -21.36 7.56
CA ILE A 239 -11.50 -21.57 6.49
C ILE A 239 -10.38 -22.52 6.96
N GLY A 240 -9.83 -22.29 8.16
CA GLY A 240 -8.78 -23.15 8.72
C GLY A 240 -9.23 -24.60 8.91
N ALA A 241 -10.49 -24.82 9.27
CA ALA A 241 -11.05 -26.14 9.54
C ALA A 241 -11.54 -26.89 8.29
N THR A 242 -12.00 -26.17 7.26
CA THR A 242 -12.70 -26.79 6.11
C THR A 242 -11.93 -26.78 4.80
N TYR A 243 -10.97 -25.86 4.61
CA TYR A 243 -10.28 -25.73 3.32
C TYR A 243 -8.99 -26.56 3.31
N THR A 244 -8.76 -27.28 2.22
CA THR A 244 -7.47 -27.90 1.94
C THR A 244 -6.41 -26.82 1.73
N PRO A 245 -5.24 -26.88 2.41
CA PRO A 245 -4.14 -25.95 2.16
C PRO A 245 -3.74 -25.93 0.69
N MET A 246 -3.27 -24.76 0.22
CA MET A 246 -2.74 -24.66 -1.12
C MET A 246 -1.53 -25.60 -1.29
N PRO A 247 -1.28 -26.14 -2.49
CA PRO A 247 -0.09 -26.93 -2.74
C PRO A 247 1.18 -26.21 -2.28
N GLY A 248 1.96 -26.86 -1.42
CA GLY A 248 3.17 -26.29 -0.83
C GLY A 248 2.98 -25.54 0.49
N THR A 249 1.76 -25.44 1.02
CA THR A 249 1.48 -24.93 2.37
C THR A 249 0.89 -26.01 3.28
N ASP A 250 1.00 -25.81 4.58
CA ASP A 250 0.51 -26.72 5.63
C ASP A 250 -0.82 -26.27 6.25
N ARG A 251 -1.18 -25.00 6.07
CA ARG A 251 -2.38 -24.37 6.64
C ARG A 251 -3.17 -23.58 5.59
N SER A 252 -4.48 -23.49 5.81
CA SER A 252 -5.40 -22.60 5.10
C SER A 252 -5.64 -21.36 5.95
N LEU A 253 -5.11 -20.21 5.53
CA LEU A 253 -5.14 -18.97 6.30
C LEU A 253 -5.77 -17.84 5.48
N LEU A 254 -6.40 -16.90 6.17
CA LEU A 254 -6.82 -15.64 5.59
C LEU A 254 -5.63 -14.72 5.30
N PRO A 255 -5.74 -13.81 4.32
CA PRO A 255 -4.74 -12.77 4.08
C PRO A 255 -4.43 -11.99 5.36
N GLY A 256 -3.15 -11.75 5.63
CA GLY A 256 -2.68 -11.00 6.80
C GLY A 256 -2.13 -11.86 7.93
N ALA A 257 -2.53 -13.13 8.03
CA ALA A 257 -2.08 -14.03 9.10
C ALA A 257 -0.55 -14.26 9.08
N ILE A 258 0.01 -14.58 7.91
CA ILE A 258 1.46 -14.80 7.77
C ILE A 258 2.25 -13.52 8.06
N GLU A 259 1.74 -12.36 7.65
CA GLU A 259 2.35 -11.06 7.93
C GLU A 259 2.32 -10.71 9.42
N GLU A 260 1.29 -11.14 10.14
CA GLU A 260 1.14 -10.97 11.59
C GLU A 260 2.12 -11.88 12.36
N GLU A 261 2.19 -13.17 12.03
CA GLU A 261 3.18 -14.09 12.60
C GLU A 261 4.62 -13.60 12.38
N ARG A 262 4.91 -13.11 11.16
CA ARG A 262 6.22 -12.51 10.84
C ARG A 262 6.49 -11.24 11.64
N PHE A 263 5.48 -10.41 11.87
CA PHE A 263 5.62 -9.19 12.63
C PHE A 263 6.04 -9.48 14.06
N GLU A 264 5.38 -10.44 14.72
CA GLU A 264 5.73 -10.87 16.08
C GLU A 264 7.13 -11.49 16.15
N LEU A 265 7.42 -12.40 15.21
CA LEU A 265 8.73 -13.05 15.11
C LEU A 265 9.85 -12.02 14.94
N HIS A 266 9.73 -11.11 13.97
CA HIS A 266 10.76 -10.12 13.68
C HIS A 266 10.89 -9.04 14.77
N ARG A 267 9.83 -8.75 15.54
CA ARG A 267 9.93 -7.87 16.71
C ARG A 267 10.78 -8.47 17.82
N THR A 268 10.77 -9.79 17.97
CA THR A 268 11.50 -10.49 19.05
C THR A 268 12.88 -10.97 18.60
N GLN A 269 13.02 -11.38 17.35
CA GLN A 269 14.26 -12.00 16.81
C GLN A 269 15.03 -11.08 15.84
N GLY A 270 14.49 -9.91 15.52
CA GLY A 270 15.03 -9.01 14.51
C GLY A 270 14.63 -9.39 13.08
N ILE A 271 14.78 -8.43 12.18
CA ILE A 271 14.52 -8.61 10.75
C ILE A 271 15.78 -9.23 10.10
N ARG A 272 15.61 -10.35 9.40
CA ARG A 272 16.72 -10.96 8.65
C ARG A 272 16.95 -10.24 7.31
N TYR A 273 18.07 -9.52 7.18
CA TYR A 273 18.50 -8.92 5.92
C TYR A 273 19.18 -9.95 5.01
N GLY A 274 18.62 -10.16 3.83
CA GLY A 274 19.25 -10.93 2.77
C GLY A 274 20.26 -10.09 2.01
N GLU A 275 20.96 -10.73 1.07
CA GLU A 275 22.02 -10.11 0.26
C GLU A 275 21.54 -8.83 -0.45
N MET A 276 20.31 -8.82 -0.99
CA MET A 276 19.75 -7.65 -1.65
C MET A 276 19.57 -6.45 -0.70
N GLU A 277 19.04 -6.68 0.51
CA GLU A 277 18.87 -5.61 1.50
C GLU A 277 20.21 -5.07 1.98
N GLN A 278 21.19 -5.96 2.23
CA GLN A 278 22.54 -5.58 2.64
C GLN A 278 23.25 -4.77 1.55
N THR A 279 23.14 -5.19 0.29
CA THR A 279 23.71 -4.48 -0.87
C THR A 279 23.12 -3.08 -0.99
N ALA A 280 21.79 -2.95 -0.89
CA ALA A 280 21.12 -1.65 -0.93
C ALA A 280 21.56 -0.73 0.23
N ALA A 281 21.73 -1.28 1.43
CA ALA A 281 22.19 -0.54 2.61
C ALA A 281 23.64 -0.05 2.47
N ARG A 282 24.56 -0.91 1.99
CA ARG A 282 25.97 -0.53 1.72
C ARG A 282 26.05 0.57 0.67
N ALA A 283 25.30 0.44 -0.43
CA ALA A 283 25.25 1.46 -1.47
C ALA A 283 24.71 2.81 -0.95
N ALA A 284 23.71 2.78 -0.05
CA ALA A 284 23.24 4.00 0.61
C ALA A 284 24.30 4.59 1.55
N SER A 285 24.98 3.75 2.34
CA SER A 285 26.05 4.14 3.26
C SER A 285 27.20 4.84 2.53
N GLU A 286 27.69 4.24 1.45
CA GLU A 286 28.78 4.82 0.63
C GLU A 286 28.39 6.19 0.05
N ARG A 287 27.16 6.29 -0.50
CA ARG A 287 26.67 7.53 -1.13
C ARG A 287 26.37 8.64 -0.13
N LEU A 288 25.82 8.31 1.03
CA LEU A 288 25.36 9.27 2.04
C LEU A 288 26.40 9.55 3.14
N GLY A 289 27.47 8.76 3.22
CA GLY A 289 28.46 8.84 4.31
C GLY A 289 27.91 8.44 5.68
N VAL A 290 26.88 7.58 5.72
CA VAL A 290 26.25 7.10 6.97
C VAL A 290 26.63 5.63 7.19
N PRO A 291 27.41 5.30 8.22
CA PRO A 291 27.92 3.94 8.41
C PRO A 291 26.78 2.94 8.68
N VAL A 292 26.94 1.70 8.18
CA VAL A 292 26.10 0.57 8.59
C VAL A 292 26.63 -0.06 9.88
N PRO A 293 25.76 -0.56 10.77
CA PRO A 293 26.16 -1.03 12.11
C PRO A 293 26.85 -2.41 12.12
N TRP A 294 27.27 -2.94 10.97
CA TRP A 294 27.88 -4.27 10.83
C TRP A 294 29.14 -4.28 9.95
N ASP A 295 29.62 -3.12 9.49
CA ASP A 295 30.82 -2.99 8.65
C ASP A 295 32.08 -2.56 9.42
N GLU A 296 32.08 -2.74 10.75
CA GLU A 296 33.30 -2.62 11.54
C GLU A 296 34.03 -3.97 11.61
N GLU A 297 34.97 -4.18 10.67
CA GLU A 297 36.20 -4.96 10.88
C GLU A 297 37.43 -4.10 10.56
#